data_AF-A0A956H990-F1
#
_entry.id   AF-A0A956H990-F1
#
_cell.length_a   1.000
_cell.length_b   1.000
_cell.length_c   1.000
_cell.angle_alpha   90.00
_cell.angle_beta   90.00
_cell.angle_gamma   90.00
#
_symmetry.space_group_name_H-M   'P 1'
#
loop_
_entity.id
_entity.type
_entity.pdbx_description
1 polymer ?
#
loop_
_entity_poly.entity_id
_entity_poly.type
_entity_poly.pdbx_seq_one_letter_code
_entity_poly.pdbx_strand_id
1 'polypeptide(L)' 'AEIAEMGPLAVAKAKELIHQGADLPLAEANQREIEGFAGLFDSDDQREGMEAFLGKRKAEFKGR' A
#
# COMPACT_ATOMS: atom_id res chain seq x y z
N ALA A 1 -6.76 -1.25 -17.09
CA ALA A 1 -7.35 -2.11 -16.03
C ALA A 1 -6.34 -2.52 -14.95
N GLU A 2 -5.02 -2.37 -15.19
CA GLU A 2 -3.96 -2.91 -14.32
C GLU A 2 -3.98 -2.41 -12.87
N ILE A 3 -4.24 -1.11 -12.62
CA ILE A 3 -4.31 -0.57 -11.25
C ILE A 3 -5.50 -1.14 -10.46
N ALA A 4 -6.61 -1.45 -11.15
CA ALA A 4 -7.81 -1.98 -10.50
C ALA A 4 -7.63 -3.43 -10.01
N GLU A 5 -6.57 -4.11 -10.42
CA GLU A 5 -6.20 -5.45 -9.92
C GLU A 5 -5.29 -5.40 -8.68
N MET A 6 -4.82 -4.23 -8.28
CA MET A 6 -3.95 -4.04 -7.11
C MET A 6 -4.77 -3.89 -5.82
N GLY A 7 -4.11 -4.05 -4.67
CA GLY A 7 -4.74 -3.85 -3.35
C GLY A 7 -5.28 -2.43 -3.22
N PRO A 8 -6.61 -2.22 -3.13
CA PRO A 8 -7.20 -0.88 -3.18
C PRO A 8 -6.78 0.00 -2.00
N LEU A 9 -6.57 -0.58 -0.81
CA LEU A 9 -6.05 0.14 0.35
C LEU A 9 -4.62 0.64 0.12
N ALA A 10 -3.75 -0.21 -0.44
CA ALA A 10 -2.38 0.15 -0.75
C ALA A 10 -2.30 1.22 -1.84
N VAL A 11 -3.10 1.11 -2.91
CA VAL A 11 -3.18 2.12 -3.97
C VAL A 11 -3.67 3.46 -3.43
N ALA A 12 -4.71 3.46 -2.59
CA ALA A 12 -5.23 4.68 -1.98
C ALA A 12 -4.17 5.35 -1.09
N LYS A 13 -3.49 4.56 -0.24
CA LYS A 13 -2.45 5.07 0.67
C LYS A 13 -1.23 5.59 -0.09
N ALA A 14 -0.78 4.88 -1.12
CA ALA A 14 0.32 5.33 -1.97
C ALA A 14 0.00 6.66 -2.66
N LYS A 15 -1.21 6.80 -3.23
CA LYS A 15 -1.65 8.05 -3.83
C LYS A 15 -1.69 9.19 -2.82
N GLU A 16 -2.25 8.94 -1.63
CA GLU A 16 -2.29 9.92 -0.54
C GLU A 16 -0.88 10.40 -0.16
N LEU A 17 0.06 9.48 0.06
CA LEU A 17 1.43 9.81 0.45
C LEU A 17 2.18 10.57 -0.63
N ILE A 18 1.99 10.23 -1.91
CA ILE A 18 2.57 10.98 -3.04
C ILE A 18 2.09 12.43 -3.03
N HIS A 19 0.79 12.67 -2.84
CA HIS A 19 0.23 14.02 -2.80
C HIS A 19 0.68 14.79 -1.56
N GLN A 20 0.71 14.16 -0.38
CA GLN A 20 1.12 14.82 0.85
C GLN A 20 2.63 15.08 0.91
N GLY A 21 3.45 14.20 0.36
CA GLY A 21 4.90 14.28 0.37
C GLY A 21 5.50 15.24 -0.66
N ALA A 22 4.73 15.63 -1.69
CA ALA A 22 5.23 16.42 -2.82
C ALA A 22 5.87 17.76 -2.41
N ASP A 23 5.34 18.40 -1.37
CA ASP A 23 5.79 19.72 -0.91
C ASP A 23 6.56 19.65 0.43
N LEU A 24 6.88 18.45 0.93
CA LEU A 24 7.55 18.27 2.22
C LEU A 24 9.06 18.09 2.07
N PRO A 25 9.85 18.48 3.09
CA PRO A 25 11.24 18.04 3.20
C PRO A 25 11.31 16.51 3.18
N LEU A 26 12.29 15.96 2.46
CA LEU A 26 12.42 14.52 2.25
C LEU A 26 12.37 13.70 3.54
N ALA A 27 13.00 14.16 4.61
CA ALA A 27 12.99 13.47 5.90
C ALA A 27 11.57 13.34 6.49
N GLU A 28 10.74 14.37 6.34
CA GLU A 28 9.34 14.33 6.80
C GLU A 28 8.49 13.45 5.89
N ALA A 29 8.67 13.54 4.56
CA ALA A 29 7.99 12.67 3.61
C ALA A 29 8.27 11.19 3.89
N ASN A 30 9.54 10.82 4.10
CA ASN A 30 9.95 9.46 4.44
C ASN A 30 9.31 8.97 5.75
N GLN A 31 9.24 9.83 6.77
CA GLN A 31 8.62 9.46 8.05
C GLN A 31 7.12 9.16 7.87
N ARG A 32 6.42 9.98 7.08
CA ARG A 32 5.01 9.75 6.73
C ARG A 32 4.82 8.48 5.92
N GLU A 33 5.72 8.18 4.98
CA GLU A 33 5.68 6.94 4.21
C GLU A 33 5.84 5.71 5.11
N ILE A 34 6.75 5.74 6.08
CA ILE A 34 6.94 4.66 7.06
C ILE A 34 5.64 4.40 7.83
N GLU A 35 5.01 5.46 8.34
CA GLU A 35 3.76 5.35 9.11
C GLU A 35 2.60 4.84 8.25
N GLY A 36 2.44 5.40 7.04
CA GLY A 36 1.39 5.00 6.11
C GLY A 36 1.55 3.56 5.62
N PHE A 37 2.79 3.13 5.36
CA PHE A 37 3.11 1.76 4.98
C PHE A 37 2.87 0.79 6.14
N ALA A 38 3.36 1.11 7.35
CA ALA A 38 3.16 0.28 8.53
C ALA A 38 1.67 0.10 8.86
N GLY A 39 0.86 1.15 8.67
CA GLY A 39 -0.59 1.08 8.87
C GLY A 39 -1.33 0.09 7.96
N LEU A 40 -0.74 -0.31 6.82
CA LEU A 40 -1.35 -1.31 5.93
C LEU A 40 -1.16 -2.75 6.43
N PHE A 41 -0.21 -3.01 7.35
CA PHE A 41 0.09 -4.37 7.83
C PHE A 41 -1.03 -5.02 8.67
N ASP A 42 -2.03 -4.23 9.07
CA ASP A 42 -3.21 -4.75 9.76
C ASP A 42 -4.34 -5.18 8.79
N SER A 43 -4.19 -4.94 7.48
CA SER A 43 -5.21 -5.28 6.47
C SER A 43 -5.15 -6.75 6.02
N ASP A 44 -6.31 -7.31 5.67
CA ASP A 44 -6.37 -8.63 5.03
C ASP A 44 -5.62 -8.62 3.69
N ASP A 45 -5.72 -7.52 2.95
CA ASP A 45 -5.07 -7.35 1.64
C ASP A 45 -3.55 -7.41 1.72
N GLN A 46 -2.95 -6.88 2.79
CA GLN A 46 -1.51 -6.96 2.99
C GLN A 46 -1.06 -8.41 3.22
N ARG A 47 -1.79 -9.15 4.07
CA ARG A 47 -1.51 -10.57 4.34
C ARG A 47 -1.67 -11.41 3.07
N GLU A 48 -2.77 -11.23 2.35
CA GLU A 48 -3.05 -11.93 1.08
C GLU A 48 -1.98 -11.62 0.02
N GLY A 49 -1.57 -10.36 -0.14
CA GLY A 49 -0.53 -10.00 -1.09
C GLY A 49 0.79 -10.70 -0.81
N MET A 50 1.21 -10.77 0.46
CA MET A 50 2.42 -11.49 0.87
C MET A 50 2.31 -13.01 0.65
N GLU A 51 1.19 -13.60 1.07
CA GLU A 51 0.95 -15.04 0.91
C GLU A 51 0.87 -15.44 -0.56
N ALA A 52 0.20 -14.65 -1.40
CA ALA A 52 0.10 -14.87 -2.83
C ALA A 52 1.47 -14.78 -3.51
N PHE A 53 2.29 -13.80 -3.13
CA PHE A 53 3.66 -13.65 -3.63
C PHE A 53 4.54 -14.86 -3.28
N LEU A 54 4.56 -15.27 -2.01
CA LEU A 54 5.30 -16.46 -1.57
C LEU A 54 4.78 -17.75 -2.24
N GLY A 55 3.47 -17.85 -2.42
CA GLY A 55 2.80 -18.96 -3.08
C GLY A 55 2.85 -18.94 -4.61
N LYS A 56 3.47 -17.93 -5.23
CA LYS A 56 3.55 -17.74 -6.69
C LYS A 56 2.18 -17.81 -7.40
N ARG A 57 1.14 -17.27 -6.76
CA ARG A 57 -0.24 -17.20 -7.28
C ARG A 57 -0.68 -15.75 -7.43
N LYS A 58 -1.77 -15.51 -8.17
CA LYS A 58 -2.40 -14.18 -8.22
C LYS A 58 -3.03 -13.89 -6.85
N ALA A 59 -2.89 -12.64 -6.40
CA ALA A 59 -3.52 -12.17 -5.16
C ALA A 59 -5.00 -11.82 -5.39
N GLU A 60 -5.84 -12.04 -4.38
CA GLU A 60 -7.26 -11.69 -4.37
C GLU A 60 -7.56 -10.61 -3.33
N PHE A 61 -7.44 -9.35 -3.73
CA PHE A 61 -7.70 -8.21 -2.85
C PHE A 61 -9.20 -7.95 -2.65
N LYS A 62 -9.59 -7.64 -1.41
CA LYS A 62 -10.98 -7.40 -0.97
C LYS A 62 -11.20 -6.02 -0.36
N GLY A 63 -10.14 -5.23 -0.18
CA GLY A 63 -10.21 -3.86 0.33
C GLY A 63 -10.55 -3.75 1.80
N ARG A 64 -10.03 -4.68 2.60
CA ARG A 64 -10.18 -4.70 4.06
C ARG A 64 -8.90 -5.23 4.70
#